data_AF-A0AAD6D3L5-F1
#
_entry.id   AF-A0AAD6D3L5-F1
#
_cell.length_a   1.000
_cell.length_b   1.000
_cell.length_c   1.000
_cell.angle_alpha   90.00
_cell.angle_beta   90.00
_cell.angle_gamma   90.00
#
_symmetry.space_group_name_H-M   'P 1'
#
loop_
_entity.id
_entity.type
_entity.pdbx_description
1 polymer ?
#
loop_
_entity_poly.entity_id
_entity_poly.type
_entity_poly.pdbx_seq_one_letter_code
_entity_poly.pdbx_strand_id
1 'polypeptide(L)'
;MRPGVRWPKKVDALPIIQCLRAITEAVDQFRTDPTAENLNRMWNDGGPTKLMMVLVTSHISSFTKDDGNEGSPDKEKLSQPSLQSSWSGIGATVQLYMHSVLNITNGGEPIECRLLYRVLLLMMQDIDQTQDHLSGDQGCLCQSLWFWKVFTGILALTKIQHKQTATGIQTARHCVTGSCKIDSGRLREWFFDRARAWTLATEITDWKDVKSVLVRLAWPAMLLEDEKEHAANIWAEVTSCCTTESNKT
;
A
#
# COMPACT_ATOMS: atom_id res chain seq x y z
N MET A 1 -18.71 35.78 2.68
CA MET A 1 -18.46 34.38 3.10
C MET A 1 -18.29 33.54 1.85
N ARG A 2 -17.17 32.84 1.68
CA ARG A 2 -16.99 31.95 0.52
C ARG A 2 -17.85 30.69 0.73
N PRO A 3 -18.54 30.17 -0.30
CA PRO A 3 -19.27 28.91 -0.20
C PRO A 3 -18.34 27.80 0.30
N GLY A 4 -18.84 27.02 1.26
CA GLY A 4 -18.07 26.12 2.12
C GLY A 4 -17.18 25.14 1.37
N VAL A 5 -15.91 25.12 1.76
CA VAL A 5 -14.95 24.08 1.36
C VAL A 5 -15.47 22.73 1.87
N ARG A 6 -15.86 21.85 0.95
CA ARG A 6 -16.29 20.48 1.28
C ARG A 6 -15.06 19.59 1.32
N TRP A 7 -14.84 18.96 2.46
CA TRP A 7 -13.80 17.93 2.60
C TRP A 7 -14.30 16.61 2.01
N PRO A 8 -13.47 15.88 1.24
CA PRO A 8 -13.85 14.58 0.70
C PRO A 8 -14.09 13.59 1.84
N LYS A 9 -15.15 12.77 1.72
CA LYS A 9 -15.41 11.66 2.65
C LYS A 9 -14.38 10.55 2.46
N LYS A 10 -14.24 9.68 3.47
CA LYS A 10 -13.54 8.40 3.30
C LYS A 10 -14.26 7.55 2.24
N VAL A 11 -13.50 6.74 1.53
CA VAL A 11 -13.97 5.81 0.50
C VAL A 11 -13.81 4.37 1.02
N ASP A 12 -14.70 3.48 0.57
CA ASP A 12 -14.51 2.05 0.77
C ASP A 12 -13.45 1.53 -0.21
N ALA A 13 -12.33 1.05 0.31
CA ALA A 13 -11.22 0.51 -0.46
C ALA A 13 -11.46 -0.93 -0.92
N LEU A 14 -12.50 -1.63 -0.45
CA LEU A 14 -12.71 -3.04 -0.77
C LEU A 14 -12.79 -3.31 -2.29
N PRO A 15 -13.55 -2.55 -3.11
CA PRO A 15 -13.57 -2.75 -4.56
C PRO A 15 -12.20 -2.52 -5.23
N ILE A 16 -11.39 -1.60 -4.69
CA ILE A 16 -10.02 -1.34 -5.16
C ILE A 16 -9.13 -2.56 -4.86
N ILE A 17 -9.20 -3.08 -3.64
CA ILE A 17 -8.44 -4.27 -3.21
C ILE A 17 -8.84 -5.50 -4.04
N GLN A 18 -10.12 -5.67 -4.36
CA GLN A 18 -10.58 -6.75 -5.23
C GLN A 18 -9.98 -6.64 -6.65
N CYS A 19 -9.90 -5.43 -7.21
CA CYS A 19 -9.24 -5.23 -8.50
C CYS A 19 -7.73 -5.53 -8.42
N LEU A 20 -7.06 -5.09 -7.36
CA LEU A 20 -5.64 -5.39 -7.15
C LEU A 20 -5.36 -6.87 -6.97
N ARG A 21 -6.25 -7.61 -6.31
CA ARG A 21 -6.12 -9.06 -6.16
C ARG A 21 -6.17 -9.76 -7.51
N ALA A 22 -7.16 -9.43 -8.35
CA ALA A 22 -7.25 -9.99 -9.70
C ALA A 22 -6.01 -9.67 -10.57
N ILE A 23 -5.50 -8.44 -10.48
CA ILE A 23 -4.25 -8.05 -11.16
C ILE A 23 -3.06 -8.86 -10.62
N THR A 24 -2.99 -9.04 -9.30
CA THR A 24 -1.89 -9.79 -8.67
C THR A 24 -1.93 -11.27 -9.03
N GLU A 25 -3.11 -11.88 -9.09
CA GLU A 25 -3.30 -13.25 -9.56
C GLU A 25 -2.83 -13.42 -11.02
N ALA A 26 -3.13 -12.46 -11.89
CA ALA A 26 -2.63 -12.47 -13.28
C ALA A 26 -1.10 -12.33 -13.35
N VAL A 27 -0.50 -11.49 -12.48
CA VAL A 27 0.96 -11.38 -12.35
C VAL A 27 1.58 -12.70 -11.88
N ASP A 28 1.00 -13.33 -10.86
CA ASP A 28 1.47 -14.62 -10.33
C ASP A 28 1.38 -15.73 -11.39
N GLN A 29 0.32 -15.75 -12.19
CA GLN A 29 0.17 -16.66 -13.33
C GLN A 29 1.28 -16.43 -14.37
N PHE A 30 1.51 -15.18 -14.77
CA PHE A 30 2.57 -14.84 -15.72
C PHE A 30 3.97 -15.21 -15.20
N ARG A 31 4.23 -15.03 -13.89
CA ARG A 31 5.50 -15.43 -13.27
C ARG A 31 5.72 -16.94 -13.28
N THR A 32 4.64 -17.70 -13.15
CA THR A 32 4.68 -19.17 -13.18
C THR A 32 4.84 -19.70 -14.61
N ASP A 33 4.22 -19.04 -15.58
CA ASP A 33 4.24 -19.42 -16.99
C ASP A 33 4.35 -18.17 -17.89
N PRO A 34 5.57 -17.74 -18.25
CA PRO A 34 5.83 -16.46 -18.92
C PRO A 34 5.57 -16.52 -20.43
N THR A 35 4.34 -16.81 -20.81
CA THR A 35 3.89 -16.83 -22.21
C THR A 35 3.39 -15.45 -22.65
N ALA A 36 3.42 -15.20 -23.97
CA ALA A 36 2.82 -14.00 -24.56
C ALA A 36 1.31 -13.93 -24.28
N GLU A 37 0.63 -15.08 -24.19
CA GLU A 37 -0.79 -15.17 -23.83
C GLU A 37 -1.05 -14.69 -22.40
N ASN A 38 -0.28 -15.16 -21.42
CA ASN A 38 -0.43 -14.74 -20.02
C ASN A 38 -0.06 -13.26 -19.83
N LEU A 39 0.96 -12.77 -20.55
CA LEU A 39 1.30 -11.35 -20.57
C LEU A 39 0.15 -10.51 -21.16
N ASN A 40 -0.46 -10.98 -22.24
CA ASN A 40 -1.61 -10.33 -22.86
C ASN A 40 -2.84 -10.35 -21.95
N ARG A 41 -3.13 -11.46 -21.26
CA ARG A 41 -4.21 -11.53 -20.25
C ARG A 41 -4.07 -10.45 -19.19
N MET A 42 -2.88 -10.34 -18.61
CA MET A 42 -2.59 -9.42 -17.52
C MET A 42 -2.98 -7.97 -17.86
N TRP A 43 -2.81 -7.55 -19.12
CA TRP A 43 -3.13 -6.19 -19.58
C TRP A 43 -4.49 -6.06 -20.26
N ASN A 44 -4.90 -7.06 -21.05
CA ASN A 44 -6.04 -6.97 -21.96
C ASN A 44 -7.35 -7.52 -21.37
N ASP A 45 -7.32 -8.27 -20.27
CA ASP A 45 -8.54 -8.76 -19.60
C ASP A 45 -9.33 -7.64 -18.88
N GLY A 46 -8.88 -6.39 -19.01
CA GLY A 46 -9.57 -5.22 -18.49
C GLY A 46 -9.36 -4.95 -17.01
N GLY A 47 -8.52 -5.73 -16.32
CA GLY A 47 -8.16 -5.53 -14.90
C GLY A 47 -7.67 -4.11 -14.60
N PRO A 48 -6.63 -3.60 -15.30
CA PRO A 48 -6.15 -2.23 -15.13
C PRO A 48 -7.22 -1.16 -15.42
N THR A 49 -8.03 -1.36 -16.46
CA THR A 49 -9.14 -0.46 -16.80
C THR A 49 -10.21 -0.44 -15.71
N LYS A 50 -10.57 -1.61 -15.18
CA LYS A 50 -11.52 -1.74 -14.07
C LYS A 50 -11.01 -1.06 -12.81
N LEU A 51 -9.74 -1.24 -12.47
CA LEU A 51 -9.11 -0.55 -11.35
C LEU A 51 -9.19 0.98 -11.51
N MET A 52 -8.85 1.50 -12.69
CA MET A 52 -8.96 2.94 -12.98
C MET A 52 -10.40 3.43 -12.83
N MET A 53 -11.37 2.71 -13.39
CA MET A 53 -12.79 3.05 -13.26
C MET A 53 -13.22 3.09 -11.79
N VAL A 54 -12.85 2.09 -10.98
CA VAL A 54 -13.17 2.06 -9.55
C VAL A 54 -12.52 3.22 -8.79
N LEU A 55 -11.27 3.57 -9.10
CA LEU A 55 -10.60 4.72 -8.48
C LEU A 55 -11.32 6.02 -8.83
N VAL A 56 -11.68 6.23 -10.09
CA VAL A 56 -12.38 7.46 -10.54
C VAL A 56 -13.78 7.55 -9.95
N THR A 57 -14.56 6.47 -9.98
CA THR A 57 -15.91 6.49 -9.40
C THR A 57 -15.87 6.68 -7.89
N SER A 58 -14.92 6.06 -7.19
CA SER A 58 -14.72 6.27 -5.74
C SER A 58 -14.35 7.72 -5.42
N HIS A 59 -13.54 8.37 -6.28
CA HIS A 59 -13.22 9.80 -6.13
C HIS A 59 -14.49 10.65 -6.23
N ILE A 60 -15.29 10.44 -7.27
CA ILE A 60 -16.54 11.19 -7.49
C ILE A 60 -17.48 11.01 -6.31
N SER A 61 -17.68 9.75 -5.87
CA SER A 61 -18.53 9.42 -4.72
C SER A 61 -18.06 10.06 -3.41
N SER A 62 -16.76 10.32 -3.26
CA SER A 62 -16.23 11.01 -2.06
C SER A 62 -16.71 12.47 -1.92
N PHE A 63 -17.21 13.07 -3.00
CA PHE A 63 -17.72 14.44 -3.03
C PHE A 63 -19.25 14.53 -3.15
N THR A 64 -19.95 13.45 -3.52
CA THR A 64 -21.42 13.44 -3.63
C THR A 64 -22.08 13.54 -2.26
N LYS A 65 -23.26 14.18 -2.20
CA LYS A 65 -24.08 14.16 -0.98
C LYS A 65 -24.59 12.74 -0.79
N ASP A 66 -24.72 12.30 0.47
CA ASP A 66 -25.70 11.25 0.74
C ASP A 66 -27.04 11.96 0.59
N ASP A 67 -27.62 11.88 -0.61
CA ASP A 67 -29.02 12.25 -0.76
C ASP A 67 -29.76 11.28 0.14
N GLY A 68 -30.27 11.79 1.27
CA GLY A 68 -30.86 11.00 2.34
C GLY A 68 -31.99 10.14 1.82
N ASN A 69 -31.67 8.92 1.39
CA ASN A 69 -32.63 7.90 1.08
C ASN A 69 -32.74 6.99 2.31
N GLU A 70 -33.22 7.58 3.41
CA GLU A 70 -33.87 6.85 4.50
C GLU A 70 -35.19 6.28 3.96
N GLY A 71 -35.13 5.24 3.11
CA GLY A 71 -36.35 4.77 2.46
C GLY A 71 -36.23 3.61 1.47
N SER A 72 -35.16 2.83 1.46
CA SER A 72 -35.11 1.58 0.68
C SER A 72 -35.10 0.35 1.60
N PRO A 73 -35.96 -0.66 1.38
CA PRO A 73 -36.12 -1.83 2.24
C PRO A 73 -34.99 -2.87 2.11
N ASP A 74 -33.91 -2.57 1.38
CA ASP A 74 -32.76 -3.48 1.18
C ASP A 74 -31.66 -3.31 2.25
N LYS A 75 -32.03 -2.97 3.50
CA LYS A 75 -31.11 -2.91 4.66
C LYS A 75 -30.69 -4.30 5.18
N GLU A 76 -30.72 -5.31 4.31
CA GLU A 76 -30.32 -6.69 4.59
C GLU A 76 -29.22 -7.20 3.63
N LYS A 77 -28.53 -6.31 2.91
CA LYS A 77 -27.18 -6.64 2.42
C LYS A 77 -26.25 -6.68 3.63
N LEU A 78 -26.11 -7.88 4.20
CA LEU A 78 -25.06 -8.31 5.14
C LEU A 78 -23.91 -7.32 5.14
N SER A 79 -23.80 -6.59 6.26
CA SER A 79 -22.85 -5.52 6.55
C SER A 79 -21.42 -5.93 6.19
N GLN A 80 -21.04 -5.81 4.92
CA GLN A 80 -19.67 -6.06 4.53
C GLN A 80 -18.81 -5.00 5.23
N PRO A 81 -17.71 -5.41 5.90
CA PRO A 81 -16.86 -4.45 6.58
C PRO A 81 -16.28 -3.49 5.54
N SER A 82 -16.73 -2.23 5.59
CA SER A 82 -16.23 -1.20 4.70
C SER A 82 -14.77 -0.88 5.07
N LEU A 83 -13.86 -0.96 4.10
CA LEU A 83 -12.46 -0.70 4.33
C LEU A 83 -12.16 0.78 4.11
N GLN A 84 -12.41 1.58 5.14
CA GLN A 84 -12.35 3.04 5.02
C GLN A 84 -10.92 3.55 4.76
N SER A 85 -10.81 4.47 3.81
CA SER A 85 -9.54 5.11 3.45
C SER A 85 -9.79 6.49 2.89
N SER A 86 -8.85 7.42 3.01
CA SER A 86 -8.88 8.60 2.14
C SER A 86 -8.63 8.16 0.69
N TRP A 87 -9.27 8.83 -0.26
CA TRP A 87 -9.09 8.51 -1.68
C TRP A 87 -7.64 8.71 -2.13
N SER A 88 -7.01 9.82 -1.72
CA SER A 88 -5.62 10.11 -2.04
C SER A 88 -4.65 9.12 -1.41
N GLY A 89 -4.90 8.66 -0.18
CA GLY A 89 -4.09 7.66 0.50
C GLY A 89 -4.15 6.28 -0.13
N ILE A 90 -5.36 5.80 -0.46
CA ILE A 90 -5.49 4.50 -1.14
C ILE A 90 -4.96 4.57 -2.57
N GLY A 91 -5.20 5.67 -3.31
CA GLY A 91 -4.66 5.86 -4.65
C GLY A 91 -3.12 5.90 -4.67
N ALA A 92 -2.51 6.59 -3.71
CA ALA A 92 -1.06 6.60 -3.53
C ALA A 92 -0.51 5.20 -3.23
N THR A 93 -1.16 4.45 -2.34
CA THR A 93 -0.78 3.07 -2.03
C THR A 93 -0.91 2.17 -3.26
N VAL A 94 -2.00 2.26 -4.02
CA VAL A 94 -2.23 1.51 -5.26
C VAL A 94 -1.09 1.75 -6.25
N GLN A 95 -0.70 3.00 -6.45
CA GLN A 95 0.41 3.36 -7.33
C GLN A 95 1.72 2.73 -6.86
N LEU A 96 2.06 2.86 -5.56
CA LEU A 96 3.29 2.25 -5.03
C LEU A 96 3.23 0.72 -5.03
N TYR A 97 2.06 0.12 -4.87
CA TYR A 97 1.89 -1.32 -4.90
C TYR A 97 2.16 -1.87 -6.31
N MET A 98 1.51 -1.31 -7.33
CA MET A 98 1.72 -1.71 -8.72
C MET A 98 3.17 -1.49 -9.20
N HIS A 99 3.85 -0.49 -8.66
CA HIS A 99 5.25 -0.19 -8.96
C HIS A 99 6.22 -1.06 -8.15
N SER A 100 6.16 -0.97 -6.83
CA SER A 100 7.19 -1.48 -5.94
C SER A 100 6.95 -2.91 -5.48
N VAL A 101 5.72 -3.41 -5.55
CA VAL A 101 5.41 -4.82 -5.21
C VAL A 101 5.28 -5.65 -6.46
N LEU A 102 4.39 -5.26 -7.38
CA LEU A 102 4.14 -6.02 -8.61
C LEU A 102 5.19 -5.81 -9.70
N ASN A 103 5.90 -4.67 -9.67
CA ASN A 103 6.90 -4.31 -10.68
C ASN A 103 6.36 -4.28 -12.13
N ILE A 104 5.08 -3.93 -12.31
CA ILE A 104 4.40 -3.92 -13.61
C ILE A 104 4.21 -2.51 -14.19
N THR A 105 4.57 -1.47 -13.45
CA THR A 105 4.46 -0.07 -13.90
C THR A 105 5.84 0.56 -14.05
N ASN A 106 5.92 1.64 -14.83
CA ASN A 106 7.16 2.38 -15.11
C ASN A 106 8.29 1.51 -15.72
N GLY A 107 7.96 0.38 -16.36
CA GLY A 107 8.96 -0.55 -16.89
C GLY A 107 9.90 -1.13 -15.83
N GLY A 108 9.52 -1.07 -14.55
CA GLY A 108 10.39 -1.42 -13.42
C GLY A 108 11.48 -0.39 -13.09
N GLU A 109 11.52 0.75 -13.79
CA GLU A 109 12.41 1.86 -13.47
C GLU A 109 12.02 2.55 -12.15
N PRO A 110 12.97 3.11 -11.38
CA PRO A 110 12.65 3.81 -10.14
C PRO A 110 11.65 4.95 -10.33
N ILE A 111 10.76 5.17 -9.34
CA ILE A 111 9.97 6.40 -9.25
C ILE A 111 10.92 7.58 -9.01
N GLU A 112 10.67 8.69 -9.69
CA GLU A 112 11.36 9.96 -9.45
C GLU A 112 11.23 10.36 -7.97
N CYS A 113 12.33 10.78 -7.36
CA CYS A 113 12.41 10.94 -5.90
C CYS A 113 11.38 11.94 -5.34
N ARG A 114 11.15 13.09 -6.00
CA ARG A 114 10.17 14.08 -5.54
C ARG A 114 8.74 13.55 -5.65
N LEU A 115 8.44 12.79 -6.71
CA LEU A 115 7.15 12.12 -6.87
C LEU A 115 6.95 11.08 -5.77
N LEU A 116 7.93 10.19 -5.54
CA LEU A 116 7.87 9.21 -4.45
C LEU A 116 7.58 9.90 -3.11
N TYR A 117 8.33 10.96 -2.79
CA TYR A 117 8.17 11.70 -1.54
C TYR A 117 6.73 12.20 -1.36
N ARG A 118 6.15 12.80 -2.40
CA ARG A 118 4.76 13.29 -2.36
C ARG A 118 3.76 12.14 -2.18
N VAL A 119 3.97 11.03 -2.89
CA VAL A 119 3.10 9.84 -2.80
C VAL A 119 3.16 9.26 -1.38
N LEU A 120 4.35 9.16 -0.79
CA LEU A 120 4.52 8.70 0.59
C LEU A 120 3.84 9.63 1.60
N LEU A 121 3.93 10.96 1.44
CA LEU A 121 3.24 11.90 2.33
C LEU A 121 1.72 11.72 2.31
N LEU A 122 1.12 11.45 1.14
CA LEU A 122 -0.31 11.16 1.02
C LEU A 122 -0.69 9.86 1.76
N MET A 123 0.16 8.83 1.65
CA MET A 123 -0.03 7.59 2.40
C MET A 123 0.12 7.81 3.90
N MET A 124 1.13 8.55 4.34
CA MET A 124 1.37 8.83 5.76
C MET A 124 0.16 9.53 6.39
N GLN A 125 -0.35 10.56 5.73
CA GLN A 125 -1.55 11.27 6.19
C GLN A 125 -2.75 10.32 6.34
N ASP A 126 -2.93 9.39 5.40
CA ASP A 126 -4.02 8.42 5.46
C ASP A 126 -3.85 7.37 6.56
N ILE A 127 -2.62 6.86 6.73
CA ILE A 127 -2.25 5.90 7.78
C ILE A 127 -2.50 6.53 9.16
N ASP A 128 -2.09 7.79 9.36
CA ASP A 128 -2.35 8.50 10.63
C ASP A 128 -3.85 8.71 10.86
N GLN A 129 -4.62 9.06 9.82
CA GLN A 129 -6.07 9.23 9.91
C GLN A 129 -6.85 7.92 10.12
N THR A 130 -6.21 6.77 9.96
CA THR A 130 -6.83 5.44 10.10
C THR A 130 -6.16 4.61 11.20
N GLN A 131 -5.42 5.27 12.10
CA GLN A 131 -4.70 4.62 13.20
C GLN A 131 -5.65 3.92 14.17
N ASP A 132 -6.88 4.40 14.32
CA ASP A 132 -7.95 3.78 15.09
C ASP A 132 -8.30 2.36 14.61
N HIS A 133 -8.00 2.02 13.36
CA HIS A 133 -8.12 0.64 12.86
C HIS A 133 -7.25 -0.34 13.65
N LEU A 134 -6.15 0.09 14.27
CA LEU A 134 -5.32 -0.77 15.13
C LEU A 134 -6.04 -1.18 16.42
N SER A 135 -7.03 -0.41 16.89
CA SER A 135 -7.75 -0.67 18.14
C SER A 135 -8.96 -1.60 17.98
N GLY A 136 -9.27 -2.05 16.77
CA GLY A 136 -10.37 -2.98 16.51
C GLY A 136 -10.05 -4.44 16.84
N ASP A 137 -10.97 -5.35 16.48
CA ASP A 137 -10.77 -6.80 16.64
C ASP A 137 -9.44 -7.24 16.01
N GLN A 138 -8.67 -8.01 16.78
CA GLN A 138 -7.38 -8.52 16.36
C GLN A 138 -7.49 -9.29 15.04
N GLY A 139 -6.70 -8.90 14.06
CA GLY A 139 -6.67 -9.53 12.75
C GLY A 139 -7.86 -9.18 11.85
N CYS A 140 -8.64 -8.13 12.12
CA CYS A 140 -9.69 -7.68 11.20
C CYS A 140 -9.12 -7.13 9.88
N LEU A 141 -9.96 -7.04 8.83
CA LEU A 141 -9.51 -6.58 7.51
C LEU A 141 -9.03 -5.12 7.51
N CYS A 142 -9.57 -4.27 8.39
CA CYS A 142 -9.11 -2.88 8.54
C CYS A 142 -7.67 -2.81 9.06
N GLN A 143 -7.32 -3.62 10.08
CA GLN A 143 -5.94 -3.74 10.57
C GLN A 143 -5.00 -4.24 9.48
N SER A 144 -5.42 -5.25 8.71
CA SER A 144 -4.60 -5.73 7.59
C SER A 144 -4.42 -4.70 6.50
N LEU A 145 -5.47 -3.94 6.16
CA LEU A 145 -5.35 -2.89 5.14
C LEU A 145 -4.40 -1.80 5.60
N TRP A 146 -4.50 -1.41 6.87
CA TRP A 146 -3.61 -0.44 7.47
C TRP A 146 -2.14 -0.90 7.36
N PHE A 147 -1.86 -2.14 7.76
CA PHE A 147 -0.53 -2.71 7.66
C PHE A 147 -0.04 -2.88 6.22
N TRP A 148 -0.91 -3.30 5.31
CA TRP A 148 -0.58 -3.46 3.90
C TRP A 148 -0.15 -2.15 3.25
N LYS A 149 -0.76 -1.01 3.63
CA LYS A 149 -0.30 0.32 3.21
C LYS A 149 1.09 0.63 3.77
N VAL A 150 1.30 0.39 5.06
CA VAL A 150 2.58 0.63 5.73
C VAL A 150 3.70 -0.18 5.08
N PHE A 151 3.51 -1.49 4.92
CA PHE A 151 4.52 -2.39 4.36
C PHE A 151 4.81 -2.10 2.88
N THR A 152 3.79 -1.69 2.11
CA THR A 152 3.98 -1.17 0.74
C THR A 152 4.89 0.06 0.71
N GLY A 153 4.69 1.00 1.65
CA GLY A 153 5.55 2.19 1.78
C GLY A 153 7.00 1.84 2.14
N ILE A 154 7.19 0.88 3.04
CA ILE A 154 8.53 0.36 3.38
C ILE A 154 9.23 -0.20 2.14
N LEU A 155 8.58 -1.09 1.38
CA LEU A 155 9.19 -1.67 0.19
C LEU A 155 9.53 -0.65 -0.89
N ALA A 156 8.68 0.37 -1.06
CA ALA A 156 8.95 1.44 -2.02
C ALA A 156 10.23 2.22 -1.66
N LEU A 157 10.44 2.50 -0.36
CA LEU A 157 11.64 3.17 0.14
C LEU A 157 12.89 2.30 -0.02
N THR A 158 12.82 1.02 0.33
CA THR A 158 13.98 0.12 0.28
C THR A 158 14.40 -0.21 -1.15
N LYS A 159 13.46 -0.40 -2.08
CA LYS A 159 13.77 -0.64 -3.50
C LYS A 159 14.57 0.52 -4.13
N ILE A 160 14.25 1.76 -3.75
CA ILE A 160 14.96 2.94 -4.25
C ILE A 160 16.35 3.05 -3.63
N GLN A 161 16.49 2.78 -2.33
CA GLN A 161 17.80 2.73 -1.65
C GLN A 161 18.72 1.68 -2.29
N HIS A 162 18.20 0.48 -2.57
CA HIS A 162 18.97 -0.61 -3.17
C HIS A 162 19.43 -0.31 -4.61
N LYS A 163 18.60 0.33 -5.44
CA LYS A 163 18.99 0.73 -6.81
C LYS A 163 20.01 1.88 -6.80
N GLN A 164 19.94 2.80 -5.83
CA GLN A 164 20.92 3.88 -5.67
C GLN A 164 22.30 3.36 -5.25
N THR A 165 22.36 2.33 -4.39
CA THR A 165 23.63 1.69 -4.01
C THR A 165 24.21 0.83 -5.13
N ALA A 166 23.38 0.05 -5.84
CA ALA A 166 23.83 -0.86 -6.89
C ALA A 166 24.36 -0.16 -8.16
N THR A 167 23.79 0.99 -8.53
CA THR A 167 24.21 1.70 -9.75
C THR A 167 25.47 2.53 -9.55
N GLY A 168 25.94 2.74 -8.31
CA GLY A 168 27.05 3.68 -8.00
C GLY A 168 26.76 5.13 -8.38
N ILE A 169 25.64 5.39 -9.06
CA ILE A 169 25.12 6.70 -9.39
C ILE A 169 24.41 7.18 -8.14
N GLN A 170 25.16 7.91 -7.31
CA GLN A 170 24.55 8.89 -6.41
C GLN A 170 23.77 9.89 -7.27
N THR A 171 22.52 9.58 -7.62
CA THR A 171 21.56 10.58 -8.13
C THR A 171 21.24 11.64 -7.08
N ALA A 172 21.80 11.51 -5.87
CA ALA A 172 22.03 12.64 -4.97
C ALA A 172 22.78 13.80 -5.66
N ARG A 173 23.61 13.56 -6.69
CA ARG A 173 24.21 14.61 -7.52
C ARG A 173 23.27 15.23 -8.57
N HIS A 174 22.12 14.62 -8.87
CA HIS A 174 21.08 15.22 -9.71
C HIS A 174 19.89 15.79 -8.92
N CYS A 175 20.01 15.88 -7.59
CA CYS A 175 19.28 16.83 -6.75
C CYS A 175 20.09 18.11 -6.45
N VAL A 176 21.23 18.33 -7.12
CA VAL A 176 22.21 19.40 -6.85
C VAL A 176 21.79 20.78 -7.35
N THR A 177 20.72 20.90 -8.15
CA THR A 177 20.10 22.19 -8.43
C THR A 177 18.89 22.45 -7.54
N GLY A 178 19.14 22.46 -6.22
CA GLY A 178 18.33 23.17 -5.22
C GLY A 178 16.93 22.64 -4.91
N SER A 179 16.79 21.84 -3.84
CA SER A 179 15.74 21.94 -2.79
C SER A 179 15.20 20.61 -2.25
N CYS A 180 15.48 19.46 -2.87
CA CYS A 180 14.89 18.19 -2.41
C CYS A 180 15.90 17.27 -1.72
N LYS A 181 16.32 17.64 -0.50
CA LYS A 181 16.87 16.65 0.44
C LYS A 181 15.68 15.89 1.02
N ILE A 182 15.22 14.86 0.32
CA ILE A 182 14.27 13.92 0.92
C ILE A 182 15.03 13.16 1.99
N ASP A 183 14.66 13.37 3.25
CA ASP A 183 15.20 12.63 4.38
C ASP A 183 14.59 11.22 4.36
N SER A 184 15.13 10.38 3.49
CA SER A 184 14.71 8.99 3.31
C SER A 184 14.92 8.16 4.57
N GLY A 185 15.88 8.55 5.42
CA GLY A 185 16.09 7.95 6.75
C GLY A 185 14.89 8.19 7.66
N ARG A 186 14.48 9.45 7.83
CA ARG A 186 13.32 9.81 8.66
C ARG A 186 12.01 9.20 8.16
N LEU A 187 11.80 9.15 6.84
CA LEU A 187 10.61 8.50 6.28
C LEU A 187 10.59 7.00 6.57
N ARG A 188 11.75 6.34 6.41
CA ARG A 188 11.90 4.92 6.69
C ARG A 188 11.63 4.62 8.16
N GLU A 189 12.24 5.38 9.07
CA GLU A 189 11.99 5.27 10.52
C GLU A 189 10.51 5.41 10.85
N TRP A 190 9.83 6.41 10.27
CA TRP A 190 8.39 6.60 10.49
C TRP A 190 7.57 5.39 10.06
N PHE A 191 7.83 4.82 8.87
CA PHE A 191 7.12 3.61 8.43
C PHE A 191 7.46 2.39 9.28
N PHE A 192 8.70 2.28 9.76
CA PHE A 192 9.13 1.21 10.66
C PHE A 192 8.42 1.31 12.01
N ASP A 193 8.28 2.52 12.58
CA ASP A 193 7.52 2.75 13.81
C ASP A 193 6.06 2.33 13.64
N ARG A 194 5.46 2.63 12.47
CA ARG A 194 4.08 2.23 12.15
C ARG A 194 3.95 0.71 12.02
N ALA A 195 4.90 0.03 11.38
CA ALA A 195 4.92 -1.42 11.31
C ALA A 195 5.05 -2.06 12.70
N ARG A 196 5.91 -1.51 13.56
CA ARG A 196 6.04 -1.93 14.97
C ARG A 196 4.76 -1.70 15.77
N ALA A 197 4.06 -0.59 15.57
CA ALA A 197 2.76 -0.34 16.20
C ALA A 197 1.71 -1.38 15.79
N TRP A 198 1.72 -1.84 14.54
CA TRP A 198 0.86 -2.94 14.10
C TRP A 198 1.24 -4.29 14.74
N THR A 199 2.53 -4.60 14.87
CA THR A 199 2.99 -5.78 15.60
C THR A 199 2.54 -5.75 17.05
N LEU A 200 2.64 -4.60 17.74
CA LEU A 200 2.15 -4.47 19.12
C LEU A 200 0.64 -4.70 19.23
N ALA A 201 -0.13 -4.26 18.24
CA ALA A 201 -1.59 -4.42 18.23
C ALA A 201 -2.06 -5.84 17.86
N THR A 202 -1.24 -6.60 17.11
CA THR A 202 -1.64 -7.91 16.57
C THR A 202 -0.87 -9.09 17.15
N GLU A 203 0.24 -8.83 17.84
CA GLU A 203 1.21 -9.82 18.32
C GLU A 203 1.85 -10.67 17.20
N ILE A 204 1.69 -10.27 15.94
CA ILE A 204 2.26 -10.99 14.80
C ILE A 204 3.69 -10.51 14.55
N THR A 205 4.65 -11.42 14.75
CA THR A 205 6.08 -11.18 14.53
C THR A 205 6.71 -12.12 13.52
N ASP A 206 6.15 -13.31 13.30
CA ASP A 206 6.70 -14.28 12.35
C ASP A 206 6.41 -13.88 10.89
N TRP A 207 7.42 -13.93 10.03
CA TRP A 207 7.28 -13.49 8.64
C TRP A 207 6.22 -14.31 7.86
N LYS A 208 6.03 -15.59 8.19
CA LYS A 208 5.01 -16.43 7.53
C LYS A 208 3.60 -15.91 7.80
N ASP A 209 3.34 -15.48 9.02
CA ASP A 209 2.04 -14.95 9.44
C ASP A 209 1.82 -13.54 8.88
N VAL A 210 2.87 -12.71 8.86
CA VAL A 210 2.88 -11.40 8.19
C VAL A 210 2.56 -11.53 6.71
N LYS A 211 3.21 -12.47 6.00
CA LYS A 211 2.91 -12.75 4.60
C LYS A 211 1.45 -13.15 4.41
N SER A 212 0.91 -14.00 5.29
CA SER A 212 -0.49 -14.42 5.24
C SER A 212 -1.46 -13.24 5.37
N VAL A 213 -1.15 -12.28 6.24
CA VAL A 213 -1.91 -11.01 6.37
C VAL A 213 -1.87 -10.20 5.08
N LEU A 214 -0.70 -10.06 4.44
CA LEU A 214 -0.55 -9.30 3.21
C LEU A 214 -1.30 -9.97 2.03
N VAL A 215 -1.17 -11.29 1.88
CA VAL A 215 -1.83 -12.09 0.82
C VAL A 215 -3.34 -12.02 0.93
N ARG A 216 -3.89 -11.93 2.16
CA ARG A 216 -5.33 -11.79 2.39
C ARG A 216 -5.95 -10.58 1.69
N LEU A 217 -5.17 -9.55 1.38
CA LEU A 217 -5.64 -8.39 0.62
C LEU A 217 -5.38 -8.59 -0.87
N ALA A 218 -4.13 -8.38 -1.27
CA ALA A 218 -3.74 -8.45 -2.67
C ALA A 218 -2.31 -8.92 -2.89
N TRP A 219 -1.51 -9.25 -1.86
CA TRP A 219 -0.07 -9.51 -2.04
C TRP A 219 0.25 -10.74 -2.89
N PRO A 220 1.34 -10.74 -3.68
CA PRO A 220 1.73 -11.89 -4.50
C PRO A 220 1.97 -13.14 -3.66
N ALA A 221 1.31 -14.24 -4.03
CA ALA A 221 1.62 -15.55 -3.47
C ALA A 221 2.94 -16.07 -4.06
N MET A 222 3.15 -15.79 -5.35
CA MET A 222 4.32 -16.18 -6.15
C MET A 222 5.29 -15.00 -6.31
N LEU A 223 6.11 -14.79 -5.29
CA LEU A 223 7.29 -13.92 -5.37
C LEU A 223 8.48 -14.71 -5.93
N LEU A 224 9.39 -14.03 -6.62
CA LEU A 224 10.72 -14.59 -6.94
C LEU A 224 11.52 -14.76 -5.64
N GLU A 225 12.53 -15.66 -5.62
CA GLU A 225 13.28 -15.95 -4.39
C GLU A 225 13.99 -14.71 -3.82
N ASP A 226 14.57 -13.88 -4.68
CA ASP A 226 15.18 -12.61 -4.29
C ASP A 226 14.16 -11.62 -3.70
N GLU A 227 12.95 -11.55 -4.26
CA GLU A 227 11.86 -10.72 -3.73
C GLU A 227 11.34 -11.23 -2.39
N LYS A 228 11.26 -12.57 -2.21
CA LYS A 228 10.89 -13.20 -0.93
C LYS A 228 11.90 -12.89 0.15
N GLU A 229 13.18 -13.10 -0.15
CA GLU A 229 14.28 -12.86 0.77
C GLU A 229 14.36 -11.38 1.13
N HIS A 230 14.23 -10.49 0.14
CA HIS A 230 14.23 -9.04 0.38
C HIS A 230 13.12 -8.60 1.33
N ALA A 231 11.88 -9.07 1.11
CA ALA A 231 10.76 -8.74 1.98
C ALA A 231 10.93 -9.32 3.40
N ALA A 232 11.46 -10.55 3.52
CA ALA A 232 11.76 -11.17 4.80
C ALA A 232 12.86 -10.43 5.57
N ASN A 233 13.94 -10.02 4.89
CA ASN A 233 15.04 -9.27 5.48
C ASN A 233 14.56 -7.92 6.01
N ILE A 234 13.73 -7.22 5.24
CA ILE A 234 13.10 -5.96 5.69
C ILE A 234 12.28 -6.19 6.95
N TRP A 235 11.50 -7.27 7.00
CA TRP A 235 10.70 -7.58 8.18
C TRP A 235 11.57 -7.92 9.40
N ALA A 236 12.67 -8.64 9.20
CA ALA A 236 13.66 -8.90 10.24
C ALA A 236 14.27 -7.58 10.77
N GLU A 237 14.54 -6.60 9.90
CA GLU A 237 15.00 -5.28 10.33
C GLU A 237 13.96 -4.53 11.16
N VAL A 238 12.68 -4.54 10.75
CA VAL A 238 11.58 -3.92 11.51
C VAL A 238 11.48 -4.49 12.93
N THR A 239 11.63 -5.81 13.07
CA THR A 239 11.48 -6.52 14.35
C THR A 239 12.75 -6.53 15.20
N SER A 240 13.93 -6.40 14.60
CA SER A 240 15.23 -6.36 15.32
C SER A 240 15.35 -5.23 16.34
N CYS A 241 14.64 -4.12 16.15
CA CYS A 241 14.62 -2.99 17.09
C CYS A 241 13.67 -3.22 18.29
N CYS A 242 12.76 -4.20 18.22
CA CYS A 242 11.82 -4.49 19.32
C CYS A 242 12.44 -5.39 20.41
N THR A 243 13.49 -6.15 20.11
CA THR A 243 14.07 -7.13 21.04
C THR A 243 15.03 -6.51 22.06
N THR A 244 15.48 -5.27 21.86
CA THR A 244 16.43 -4.60 22.76
C THR A 244 15.80 -3.93 23.99
N GLU A 245 14.48 -3.79 24.05
CA GLU A 245 13.80 -3.12 25.18
C GLU A 245 13.23 -4.09 26.24
N SER A 246 13.08 -5.38 25.95
CA SER A 246 12.52 -6.35 26.93
C SER A 246 13.53 -6.96 27.92
N ASN A 247 14.80 -6.54 27.91
CA ASN A 247 15.85 -7.04 28.83
C ASN A 247 16.27 -6.02 29.90
N LYS A 248 15.41 -5.05 30.24
CA LYS A 248 15.60 -4.14 31.37
C LYS A 248 14.42 -4.19 32.33
N THR A 249 14.32 -5.27 33.09
CA THR A 249 13.63 -5.33 34.39
C THR A 249 14.36 -6.30 35.28
#